data_AF-A0A2Z6CSR9-F1
#
_entry.id   AF-A0A2Z6CSR9-F1
#
_cell.length_a   1.000
_cell.length_b   1.000
_cell.length_c   1.000
_cell.angle_alpha   90.00
_cell.angle_beta   90.00
_cell.angle_gamma   90.00
#
_symmetry.space_group_name_H-M   'P 1'
#
loop_
_entity.id
_entity.type
_entity.pdbx_description
1 polymer ?
#
loop_
_entity_poly.entity_id
_entity_poly.type
_entity_poly.pdbx_seq_one_letter_code
_entity_poly.pdbx_strand_id
1 'polypeptide(L)'
;MFDAKINWLLPVALTIVSLGSNLQSVKAQSPYNYYTFSADYTTSVTIDPSFRPDLGIVRATITGESVEPVPYGLNFFISNTYGKLNPIENPAINRYTFNSDPRVFGLDEEPILADRYYGGTNELFGTASDSAEINFAEGTIRGGGSITIAGGKGLFKNATGTITFTEEDRLNPPGTPSQGLAKLNFNLQTSQPVPEPKASITFIGMAVIGIGLRIKGHIRRKGNSSLF
;
A
#
# COMPACT_ATOMS: atom_id res chain seq x y z
N MET A 1 -3.48 51.68 -75.33
CA MET A 1 -2.63 50.47 -75.38
C MET A 1 -2.19 50.18 -73.96
N PHE A 2 -2.60 49.01 -73.44
CA PHE A 2 -2.03 48.17 -72.36
C PHE A 2 -0.98 48.81 -71.43
N ASP A 3 -1.01 48.68 -70.11
CA ASP A 3 -1.94 48.04 -69.18
C ASP A 3 -1.60 48.49 -67.73
N ALA A 4 -2.52 48.16 -66.83
CA ALA A 4 -2.75 48.50 -65.42
C ALA A 4 -1.63 48.97 -64.45
N LYS A 5 -2.12 49.78 -63.50
CA LYS A 5 -1.53 50.45 -62.33
C LYS A 5 -1.78 49.67 -61.01
N ILE A 6 -0.86 49.87 -60.05
CA ILE A 6 -1.11 50.14 -58.60
C ILE A 6 -1.39 48.98 -57.60
N ASN A 7 -0.46 48.92 -56.62
CA ASN A 7 -0.56 48.74 -55.15
C ASN A 7 -1.23 47.53 -54.46
N TRP A 8 -0.47 47.03 -53.45
CA TRP A 8 -0.76 47.02 -51.99
C TRP A 8 -0.78 45.65 -51.25
N LEU A 9 -0.21 45.70 -50.03
CA LEU A 9 -0.41 44.88 -48.80
C LEU A 9 0.57 43.73 -48.41
N LEU A 10 1.47 44.05 -47.46
CA LEU A 10 1.79 43.27 -46.23
C LEU A 10 0.50 42.98 -45.44
N PRO A 11 0.41 42.11 -44.38
CA PRO A 11 1.41 41.37 -43.58
C PRO A 11 1.05 39.86 -43.40
N VAL A 12 1.70 38.99 -42.63
CA VAL A 12 1.41 38.72 -41.19
C VAL A 12 2.33 37.57 -40.72
N ALA A 13 3.14 37.88 -39.71
CA ALA A 13 3.78 36.94 -38.81
C ALA A 13 2.76 36.08 -38.04
N LEU A 14 3.21 35.03 -37.35
CA LEU A 14 2.46 34.15 -36.43
C LEU A 14 1.81 32.91 -37.07
N THR A 15 2.47 31.76 -36.89
CA THR A 15 1.89 30.60 -36.16
C THR A 15 2.97 29.53 -35.90
N ILE A 16 4.03 29.91 -35.19
CA ILE A 16 4.82 28.93 -34.38
C ILE A 16 4.34 28.95 -32.91
N VAL A 17 3.25 29.66 -32.63
CA VAL A 17 2.62 29.71 -31.30
C VAL A 17 1.41 28.78 -31.28
N SER A 18 1.62 27.48 -31.10
CA SER A 18 0.57 26.61 -30.50
C SER A 18 1.05 25.24 -30.03
N LEU A 19 2.24 24.76 -30.43
CA LEU A 19 2.72 23.44 -29.99
C LEU A 19 3.34 23.42 -28.58
N GLY A 20 3.44 24.56 -27.89
CA GLY A 20 4.09 24.65 -26.58
C GLY A 20 3.18 24.93 -25.38
N SER A 21 1.93 25.37 -25.57
CA SER A 21 1.15 25.97 -24.48
C SER A 21 0.11 25.08 -23.81
N ASN A 22 0.03 23.79 -24.17
CA ASN A 22 -0.85 22.82 -23.50
C ASN A 22 -0.18 21.48 -23.20
N LEU A 23 1.14 21.48 -23.00
CA LEU A 23 1.75 20.39 -22.24
C LEU A 23 1.41 20.63 -20.76
N GLN A 24 0.17 20.35 -20.39
CA GLN A 24 -0.13 20.03 -19.00
C GLN A 24 0.86 18.94 -18.62
N SER A 25 1.78 19.26 -17.70
CA SER A 25 2.63 18.26 -17.08
C SER A 25 1.70 17.20 -16.49
N VAL A 26 1.59 16.05 -17.15
CA VAL A 26 0.91 14.89 -16.59
C VAL A 26 1.77 14.47 -15.43
N LYS A 27 1.36 14.83 -14.20
CA LYS A 27 1.94 14.20 -13.02
C LYS A 27 1.59 12.72 -13.15
N ALA A 28 2.60 11.89 -13.38
CA ALA A 28 2.43 10.44 -13.34
C ALA A 28 1.79 10.10 -11.99
N GLN A 29 0.55 9.64 -12.03
CA GLN A 29 -0.13 9.20 -10.83
C GLN A 29 0.60 7.93 -10.36
N SER A 30 1.02 7.91 -9.10
CA SER A 30 1.62 6.72 -8.51
C SER A 30 0.64 5.56 -8.69
N PRO A 31 1.09 4.37 -9.16
CA PRO A 31 0.23 3.21 -9.26
C PRO A 31 -0.21 2.65 -7.89
N TYR A 32 0.22 3.29 -6.79
CA TYR A 32 -0.07 2.87 -5.42
C TYR A 32 -0.64 4.02 -4.59
N ASN A 33 -1.61 3.67 -3.73
CA ASN A 33 -1.89 4.43 -2.51
C ASN A 33 -0.88 4.03 -1.44
N TYR A 34 -0.41 5.00 -0.67
CA TYR A 34 0.42 4.75 0.52
C TYR A 34 -0.34 5.18 1.77
N TYR A 35 -0.25 4.37 2.82
CA TYR A 35 -0.85 4.63 4.12
C TYR A 35 0.23 4.47 5.19
N THR A 36 0.58 5.58 5.84
CA THR A 36 1.56 5.60 6.93
C THR A 36 0.95 6.30 8.13
N PHE A 37 0.85 5.57 9.24
CA PHE A 37 0.31 6.08 10.50
C PHE A 37 0.81 5.23 11.66
N SER A 38 0.65 5.76 12.87
CA SER A 38 0.96 5.04 14.11
C SER A 38 -0.25 5.04 15.03
N ALA A 39 -0.36 4.02 15.87
CA ALA A 39 -1.42 3.91 16.85
C ALA A 39 -0.95 3.12 18.07
N ASP A 40 -1.49 3.50 19.23
CA ASP A 40 -1.26 2.83 20.50
C ASP A 40 -2.48 1.95 20.83
N TYR A 41 -2.21 0.73 21.30
CA TYR A 41 -3.22 -0.26 21.67
C TYR A 41 -2.97 -0.75 23.09
N THR A 42 -4.02 -0.90 23.87
CA THR A 42 -3.97 -1.77 25.05
C THR A 42 -3.87 -3.21 24.58
N THR A 43 -3.07 -4.01 25.27
CA THR A 43 -2.79 -5.40 24.88
C THR A 43 -3.16 -6.38 25.98
N SER A 44 -3.55 -7.57 25.55
CA SER A 44 -3.80 -8.73 26.40
C SER A 44 -3.10 -9.94 25.81
N VAL A 45 -2.06 -10.40 26.51
CA VAL A 45 -1.13 -11.44 26.05
C VAL A 45 -1.35 -12.73 26.81
N THR A 46 -1.63 -13.81 26.07
CA THR A 46 -1.70 -15.17 26.61
C THR A 46 -0.62 -16.02 25.97
N ILE A 47 0.23 -16.65 26.80
CA ILE A 47 1.23 -17.63 26.36
C ILE A 47 0.82 -18.99 26.90
N ASP A 48 0.57 -19.93 25.98
CA ASP A 48 0.23 -21.32 26.26
C ASP A 48 1.49 -22.20 26.12
N PRO A 49 2.09 -22.64 27.25
CA PRO A 49 3.25 -23.52 27.22
C PRO A 49 2.90 -24.99 26.93
N SER A 50 1.62 -25.35 26.84
CA SER A 50 1.18 -26.75 26.69
C SER A 50 1.14 -27.26 25.25
N PHE A 51 1.32 -26.37 24.26
CA PHE A 51 1.20 -26.71 22.84
C PHE A 51 2.19 -27.81 22.39
N ARG A 52 3.50 -27.58 22.53
CA ARG A 52 4.55 -28.55 22.19
C ARG A 52 5.67 -28.51 23.23
N PRO A 53 5.39 -28.97 24.47
CA PRO A 53 6.35 -28.93 25.55
C PRO A 53 7.57 -29.83 25.28
N ASP A 54 7.40 -30.88 24.47
CA ASP A 54 8.46 -31.77 24.00
C ASP A 54 9.54 -31.06 23.18
N LEU A 55 9.18 -29.97 22.50
CA LEU A 55 10.08 -29.15 21.68
C LEU A 55 10.40 -27.79 22.29
N GLY A 56 9.85 -27.48 23.47
CA GLY A 56 9.94 -26.15 24.07
C GLY A 56 9.27 -25.06 23.22
N ILE A 57 8.22 -25.43 22.48
CA ILE A 57 7.45 -24.51 21.63
C ILE A 57 6.12 -24.19 22.31
N VAL A 58 5.85 -22.90 22.43
CA VAL A 58 4.64 -22.33 23.04
C VAL A 58 3.75 -21.72 21.95
N ARG A 59 2.48 -21.46 22.27
CA ARG A 59 1.63 -20.59 21.46
C ARG A 59 1.41 -19.28 22.18
N ALA A 60 1.51 -18.17 21.45
CA ALA A 60 1.11 -16.87 21.95
C ALA A 60 -0.11 -16.36 21.17
N THR A 61 -1.07 -15.82 21.92
CA THR A 61 -2.20 -15.07 21.38
C THR A 61 -2.21 -13.71 22.04
N ILE A 62 -2.15 -12.68 21.21
CA ILE A 62 -2.17 -11.29 21.64
C ILE A 62 -3.42 -10.66 21.03
N THR A 63 -4.21 -10.00 21.85
CA THR A 63 -5.31 -9.16 21.38
C THR A 63 -5.04 -7.74 21.79
N GLY A 64 -5.42 -6.78 20.95
CA GLY A 64 -5.37 -5.38 21.34
C GLY A 64 -6.56 -4.56 20.92
N GLU A 65 -6.81 -3.50 21.68
CA GLU A 65 -7.83 -2.49 21.46
C GLU A 65 -7.17 -1.11 21.45
N SER A 66 -7.51 -0.30 20.46
CA SER A 66 -6.89 1.00 20.29
C SER A 66 -7.25 1.95 21.43
N VAL A 67 -6.25 2.67 21.95
CA VAL A 67 -6.45 3.67 23.02
C VAL A 67 -7.29 4.85 22.52
N GLU A 68 -7.05 5.28 21.29
CA GLU A 68 -7.76 6.34 20.59
C GLU A 68 -8.27 5.81 19.25
N PRO A 69 -9.33 6.39 18.65
CA PRO A 69 -9.82 5.99 17.34
C PRO A 69 -8.71 5.98 16.27
N VAL A 70 -8.45 4.80 15.69
CA VAL A 70 -7.37 4.60 14.71
C VAL A 70 -7.87 4.89 13.30
N PRO A 71 -7.04 5.48 12.42
CA PRO A 71 -7.37 5.63 11.02
C PRO A 71 -7.92 4.35 10.38
N TYR A 72 -8.88 4.53 9.47
CA TYR A 72 -9.47 3.46 8.67
C TYR A 72 -10.23 2.38 9.46
N GLY A 73 -10.48 2.59 10.77
CA GLY A 73 -11.31 1.71 11.60
C GLY A 73 -10.61 0.41 12.02
N LEU A 74 -9.29 0.44 12.14
CA LEU A 74 -8.47 -0.70 12.60
C LEU A 74 -8.31 -0.70 14.13
N ASN A 75 -9.44 -0.59 14.84
CA ASN A 75 -9.45 -0.37 16.30
C ASN A 75 -9.07 -1.62 17.12
N PHE A 76 -9.09 -2.80 16.52
CA PHE A 76 -8.81 -4.06 17.19
C PHE A 76 -7.80 -4.87 16.41
N PHE A 77 -7.02 -5.68 17.11
CA PHE A 77 -6.24 -6.72 16.47
C PHE A 77 -6.23 -8.02 17.26
N ILE A 78 -5.97 -9.11 16.54
CA ILE A 78 -5.58 -10.39 17.10
C ILE A 78 -4.33 -10.86 16.36
N SER A 79 -3.31 -11.28 17.11
CA SER A 79 -2.08 -11.87 16.61
C SER A 79 -1.89 -13.25 17.22
N ASN A 80 -1.43 -14.19 16.38
CA ASN A 80 -1.17 -15.56 16.79
C ASN A 80 0.20 -16.00 16.28
N THR A 81 1.04 -16.48 17.18
CA THR A 81 2.40 -16.92 16.88
C THR A 81 2.77 -18.20 17.61
N TYR A 82 3.74 -18.90 17.05
CA TYR A 82 4.52 -19.92 17.75
C TYR A 82 5.71 -19.24 18.39
N GLY A 83 6.06 -19.65 19.60
CA GLY A 83 7.21 -19.13 20.33
C GLY A 83 8.20 -20.22 20.68
N LYS A 84 9.49 -19.95 20.50
CA LYS A 84 10.57 -20.84 20.97
C LYS A 84 11.40 -20.12 22.01
N LEU A 85 11.61 -20.77 23.15
CA LEU A 85 12.49 -20.26 24.20
C LEU A 85 13.93 -20.28 23.71
N ASN A 86 14.60 -19.14 23.81
CA ASN A 86 16.03 -19.01 23.53
C ASN A 86 16.85 -19.60 24.69
N PRO A 87 18.12 -19.98 24.46
CA PRO A 87 18.99 -20.47 25.52
C PRO A 87 18.98 -19.53 26.73
N ILE A 88 18.75 -20.10 27.91
CA ILE A 88 18.66 -19.34 29.16
C ILE A 88 20.07 -18.94 29.60
N GLU A 89 20.38 -17.65 29.49
CA GLU A 89 21.62 -17.07 30.00
C GLU A 89 21.46 -16.53 31.43
N ASN A 90 20.25 -16.05 31.77
CA ASN A 90 19.90 -15.52 33.08
C ASN A 90 18.56 -16.13 33.53
N PRO A 91 18.49 -16.85 34.67
CA PRO A 91 17.25 -17.49 35.13
C PRO A 91 16.13 -16.50 35.50
N ALA A 92 16.44 -15.21 35.69
CA ALA A 92 15.43 -14.18 35.91
C ALA A 92 14.81 -13.64 34.61
N ILE A 93 15.37 -13.98 33.44
CA ILE A 93 14.99 -13.42 32.15
C ILE A 93 14.84 -14.53 31.11
N ASN A 94 13.62 -14.74 30.64
CA ASN A 94 13.36 -15.63 29.51
C ASN A 94 13.21 -14.82 28.23
N ARG A 95 13.96 -15.19 27.19
CA ARG A 95 13.83 -14.60 25.86
C ARG A 95 13.15 -15.59 24.92
N TYR A 96 12.16 -15.13 24.19
CA TYR A 96 11.46 -15.91 23.18
C TYR A 96 11.65 -15.29 21.81
N THR A 97 11.80 -16.14 20.80
CA THR A 97 11.58 -15.78 19.41
C THR A 97 10.22 -16.29 18.99
N PHE A 98 9.43 -15.43 18.38
CA PHE A 98 8.08 -15.71 17.94
C PHE A 98 7.96 -15.58 16.41
N ASN A 99 7.11 -16.40 15.81
CA ASN A 99 6.82 -16.35 14.38
C ASN A 99 5.46 -16.96 14.08
N SER A 100 4.74 -16.41 13.11
CA SER A 100 3.49 -17.00 12.61
C SER A 100 3.71 -18.21 11.70
N ASP A 101 4.88 -18.32 11.05
CA ASP A 101 5.26 -19.46 10.24
C ASP A 101 5.96 -20.53 11.10
N PRO A 102 5.31 -21.68 11.39
CA PRO A 102 5.89 -22.70 12.27
C PRO A 102 7.15 -23.36 11.69
N ARG A 103 7.37 -23.26 10.37
CA ARG A 103 8.51 -23.88 9.69
C ARG A 103 9.85 -23.29 10.14
N VAL A 104 9.88 -22.04 10.60
CA VAL A 104 11.10 -21.45 11.19
C VAL A 104 11.56 -22.19 12.46
N PHE A 105 10.67 -22.97 13.09
CA PHE A 105 10.97 -23.80 14.24
C PHE A 105 11.06 -25.30 13.91
N GLY A 106 10.99 -25.67 12.62
CA GLY A 106 11.03 -27.06 12.16
C GLY A 106 9.69 -27.80 12.32
N LEU A 107 8.58 -27.07 12.36
CA LEU A 107 7.23 -27.61 12.47
C LEU A 107 6.52 -27.55 11.11
N ASP A 108 6.85 -28.49 10.21
CA ASP A 108 6.38 -28.46 8.82
C ASP A 108 4.90 -28.84 8.63
N GLU A 109 4.33 -29.56 9.60
CA GLU A 109 2.94 -30.03 9.55
C GLU A 109 1.94 -29.05 10.19
N GLU A 110 2.44 -28.04 10.90
CA GLU A 110 1.62 -27.06 11.60
C GLU A 110 1.16 -25.94 10.66
N PRO A 111 -0.06 -25.39 10.86
CA PRO A 111 -0.57 -24.33 10.01
C PRO A 111 0.17 -23.01 10.24
N ILE A 112 0.33 -22.22 9.18
CA ILE A 112 0.75 -20.82 9.30
C ILE A 112 -0.35 -20.06 10.06
N LEU A 113 0.03 -19.46 11.18
CA LEU A 113 -0.85 -18.58 11.95
C LEU A 113 -0.94 -17.20 11.28
N ALA A 114 -1.89 -16.39 11.70
CA ALA A 114 -2.11 -15.10 11.06
C ALA A 114 -2.56 -14.05 12.07
N ASP A 115 -2.28 -12.81 11.68
CA ASP A 115 -2.70 -11.61 12.35
C ASP A 115 -3.87 -10.98 11.59
N ARG A 116 -4.78 -10.36 12.34
CA ARG A 116 -5.91 -9.63 11.79
C ARG A 116 -6.12 -8.32 12.52
N TYR A 117 -6.22 -7.24 11.77
CA TYR A 117 -6.59 -5.91 12.25
C TYR A 117 -7.98 -5.54 11.72
N TYR A 118 -8.88 -5.07 12.59
CA TYR A 118 -10.29 -4.88 12.27
C TYR A 118 -10.97 -3.86 13.20
N GLY A 119 -12.28 -3.62 13.00
CA GLY A 119 -13.10 -2.75 13.85
C GLY A 119 -14.16 -1.97 13.08
N GLY A 120 -13.96 -1.77 11.78
CA GLY A 120 -14.92 -1.19 10.85
C GLY A 120 -15.08 -2.00 9.58
N THR A 121 -15.20 -1.33 8.45
CA THR A 121 -15.36 -1.95 7.11
C THR A 121 -14.04 -2.38 6.48
N ASN A 122 -12.91 -1.96 7.03
CA ASN A 122 -11.57 -2.28 6.55
C ASN A 122 -10.91 -3.30 7.48
N GLU A 123 -10.11 -4.18 6.88
CA GLU A 123 -9.32 -5.17 7.61
C GLU A 123 -7.94 -5.29 6.98
N LEU A 124 -6.94 -5.69 7.78
CA LEU A 124 -5.62 -6.10 7.30
C LEU A 124 -5.33 -7.52 7.78
N PHE A 125 -4.60 -8.27 6.95
CA PHE A 125 -4.15 -9.62 7.26
C PHE A 125 -2.63 -9.71 7.09
N GLY A 126 -1.97 -10.32 8.07
CA GLY A 126 -0.52 -10.44 8.06
C GLY A 126 0.01 -11.63 8.83
N THR A 127 1.33 -11.70 8.90
CA THR A 127 2.09 -12.74 9.62
C THR A 127 3.22 -12.07 10.38
N ALA A 128 3.40 -12.46 11.64
CA ALA A 128 4.36 -11.87 12.56
C ALA A 128 5.72 -12.57 12.55
N SER A 129 6.75 -11.78 12.83
CA SER A 129 8.09 -12.21 13.18
C SER A 129 8.62 -11.25 14.25
N ASP A 130 8.82 -11.76 15.45
CA ASP A 130 8.95 -10.97 16.66
C ASP A 130 9.79 -11.67 17.74
N SER A 131 10.05 -10.94 18.82
CA SER A 131 10.77 -11.43 19.99
C SER A 131 10.22 -10.78 21.24
N ALA A 132 10.30 -11.50 22.37
CA ALA A 132 9.95 -10.93 23.66
C ALA A 132 10.95 -11.34 24.75
N GLU A 133 11.12 -10.45 25.72
CA GLU A 133 11.84 -10.67 26.95
C GLU A 133 10.83 -10.67 28.11
N ILE A 134 10.77 -11.77 28.85
CA ILE A 134 10.00 -11.88 30.09
C ILE A 134 10.98 -11.74 31.24
N ASN A 135 10.89 -10.64 31.99
CA ASN A 135 11.70 -10.38 33.16
C ASN A 135 10.88 -10.66 34.42
N PHE A 136 11.18 -11.78 35.10
CA PHE A 136 10.45 -12.20 36.29
C PHE A 136 10.78 -11.35 37.52
N ALA A 137 11.96 -10.72 37.56
CA ALA A 137 12.35 -9.85 38.66
C ALA A 137 11.61 -8.51 38.62
N GLU A 138 11.39 -7.98 37.41
CA GLU A 138 10.67 -6.72 37.21
C GLU A 138 9.16 -6.91 37.02
N GLY A 139 8.72 -8.15 36.77
CA GLY A 139 7.32 -8.46 36.48
C GLY A 139 6.86 -7.84 35.15
N THR A 140 7.72 -7.87 34.13
CA THR A 140 7.48 -7.22 32.84
C THR A 140 7.67 -8.18 31.67
N ILE A 141 6.94 -7.91 30.60
CA ILE A 141 7.17 -8.49 29.27
C ILE A 141 7.49 -7.33 28.34
N ARG A 142 8.58 -7.42 27.59
CA ARG A 142 8.96 -6.43 26.59
C ARG A 142 9.12 -7.11 25.24
N GLY A 143 8.27 -6.72 24.31
CA GLY A 143 8.17 -7.33 22.99
C GLY A 143 8.44 -6.33 21.87
N GLY A 144 8.78 -6.86 20.71
CA GLY A 144 8.83 -6.09 19.49
C GLY A 144 9.12 -6.94 18.28
N GLY A 145 8.76 -6.41 17.12
CA GLY A 145 8.97 -7.10 15.86
C GLY A 145 8.27 -6.45 14.70
N SER A 146 8.00 -7.27 13.70
CA SER A 146 7.40 -6.85 12.46
C SER A 146 6.33 -7.82 11.99
N ILE A 147 5.33 -7.28 11.31
CA ILE A 147 4.22 -8.02 10.75
C ILE A 147 4.18 -7.71 9.27
N THR A 148 4.26 -8.75 8.45
CA THR A 148 4.20 -8.64 7.01
C THR A 148 2.74 -8.68 6.58
N ILE A 149 2.25 -7.59 5.98
CA ILE A 149 0.89 -7.50 5.46
C ILE A 149 0.86 -8.09 4.05
N ALA A 150 -0.03 -9.06 3.85
CA ALA A 150 -0.21 -9.77 2.59
C ALA A 150 -1.63 -9.63 2.02
N GLY A 151 -2.51 -8.90 2.71
CA GLY A 151 -3.84 -8.61 2.20
C GLY A 151 -4.69 -7.79 3.14
N GLY A 152 -5.95 -7.58 2.74
CA GLY A 152 -6.92 -6.83 3.50
C GLY A 152 -8.29 -6.77 2.82
N LYS A 153 -9.23 -6.09 3.47
CA LYS A 153 -10.59 -5.81 2.97
C LYS A 153 -10.85 -4.31 2.90
N GLY A 154 -11.88 -3.94 2.14
CA GLY A 154 -12.27 -2.54 1.97
C GLY A 154 -11.19 -1.75 1.24
N LEU A 155 -10.78 -0.62 1.83
CA LEU A 155 -9.69 0.22 1.31
C LEU A 155 -8.36 -0.53 1.17
N PHE A 156 -8.16 -1.57 1.98
CA PHE A 156 -6.94 -2.37 2.00
C PHE A 156 -7.02 -3.65 1.18
N LYS A 157 -7.95 -3.74 0.22
CA LYS A 157 -7.97 -4.87 -0.72
C LYS A 157 -6.63 -4.98 -1.45
N ASN A 158 -6.03 -6.17 -1.40
CA ASN A 158 -4.69 -6.44 -1.94
C ASN A 158 -3.59 -5.54 -1.35
N ALA A 159 -3.74 -5.13 -0.08
CA ALA A 159 -2.70 -4.38 0.61
C ALA A 159 -1.45 -5.23 0.79
N THR A 160 -0.30 -4.58 0.67
CA THR A 160 1.00 -5.12 1.06
C THR A 160 1.70 -4.12 1.96
N GLY A 161 2.67 -4.57 2.74
CA GLY A 161 3.48 -3.66 3.55
C GLY A 161 3.94 -4.29 4.85
N THR A 162 4.26 -3.44 5.80
CA THR A 162 4.81 -3.86 7.09
C THR A 162 4.20 -3.04 8.21
N ILE A 163 3.94 -3.71 9.34
CA ILE A 163 3.69 -3.06 10.62
C ILE A 163 4.89 -3.38 11.50
N THR A 164 5.51 -2.37 12.11
CA THR A 164 6.53 -2.58 13.15
C THR A 164 5.93 -2.21 14.49
N PHE A 165 6.29 -2.93 15.54
CA PHE A 165 5.73 -2.66 16.86
C PHE A 165 6.74 -2.83 17.99
N THR A 166 6.41 -2.16 19.10
CA THR A 166 7.03 -2.35 20.41
C THR A 166 5.91 -2.50 21.45
N GLU A 167 6.12 -3.37 22.42
CA GLU A 167 5.12 -3.71 23.44
C GLU A 167 5.79 -3.78 24.82
N GLU A 168 5.11 -3.27 25.83
CA GLU A 168 5.48 -3.43 27.23
C GLU A 168 4.25 -3.81 28.06
N ASP A 169 4.29 -4.99 28.65
CA ASP A 169 3.22 -5.53 29.49
C ASP A 169 3.68 -5.74 30.92
N ARG A 170 2.70 -5.73 31.82
CA ARG A 170 2.84 -6.23 33.19
C ARG A 170 2.53 -7.71 33.20
N LEU A 171 3.50 -8.48 33.68
CA LEU A 171 3.39 -9.92 33.83
C LEU A 171 2.32 -10.22 34.88
N ASN A 172 1.28 -10.93 34.47
CA ASN A 172 0.25 -11.42 35.37
C ASN A 172 0.55 -12.84 35.86
N PRO A 173 -0.13 -13.30 36.92
CA PRO A 173 0.03 -14.67 37.41
C PRO A 173 -0.22 -15.72 36.31
N PRO A 174 0.42 -16.91 36.43
CA PRO A 174 0.23 -17.99 35.48
C PRO A 174 -1.25 -18.31 35.23
N GLY A 175 -1.63 -18.46 33.96
CA GLY A 175 -3.01 -18.75 33.57
C GLY A 175 -3.91 -17.52 33.43
N THR A 176 -3.40 -16.31 33.68
CA THR A 176 -4.12 -15.06 33.39
C THR A 176 -3.40 -14.24 32.31
N PRO A 177 -4.13 -13.57 31.40
CA PRO A 177 -3.48 -12.78 30.36
C PRO A 177 -2.72 -11.60 30.95
N SER A 178 -1.48 -11.39 30.53
CA SER A 178 -0.68 -10.20 30.85
C SER A 178 -1.23 -8.98 30.11
N GLN A 179 -1.16 -7.80 30.71
CA GLN A 179 -1.78 -6.59 30.15
C GLN A 179 -0.75 -5.49 29.96
N GLY A 180 -0.87 -4.72 28.88
CA GLY A 180 0.08 -3.66 28.59
C GLY A 180 -0.33 -2.71 27.50
N LEU A 181 0.69 -2.13 26.87
CA LEU A 181 0.56 -1.17 25.79
C LEU A 181 1.50 -1.56 24.65
N ALA A 182 0.97 -1.61 23.45
CA ALA A 182 1.73 -1.74 22.22
C ALA A 182 1.61 -0.49 21.36
N LYS A 183 2.73 -0.05 20.79
CA LYS A 183 2.78 1.00 19.77
C LYS A 183 3.08 0.38 18.43
N LEU A 184 2.17 0.56 17.47
CA LEU A 184 2.26 0.02 16.12
C LEU A 184 2.49 1.14 15.12
N ASN A 185 3.43 0.95 14.19
CA ASN A 185 3.69 1.83 13.06
C ASN A 185 3.38 1.08 11.77
N PHE A 186 2.42 1.60 11.01
CA PHE A 186 1.91 1.02 9.79
C PHE A 186 2.59 1.67 8.58
N ASN A 187 3.06 0.85 7.64
CA ASN A 187 3.52 1.29 6.33
C ASN A 187 2.94 0.36 5.27
N LEU A 188 1.88 0.81 4.62
CA LEU A 188 1.05 0.00 3.75
C LEU A 188 0.93 0.62 2.37
N GLN A 189 0.74 -0.23 1.38
CA GLN A 189 0.41 0.19 0.02
C GLN A 189 -0.71 -0.66 -0.57
N THR A 190 -1.56 -0.05 -1.39
CA THR A 190 -2.56 -0.74 -2.20
C THR A 190 -2.43 -0.32 -3.65
N SER A 191 -2.67 -1.26 -4.57
CA SER A 191 -2.61 -0.97 -6.01
C SER A 191 -3.79 -0.09 -6.42
N GLN A 192 -3.52 0.96 -7.19
CA GLN A 192 -4.53 1.75 -7.88
C GLN A 192 -4.65 1.34 -9.36
N PRO A 193 -5.85 1.36 -9.94
CA PRO A 193 -6.00 1.33 -11.39
C PRO A 193 -5.36 2.60 -11.97
N VAL A 194 -4.32 2.44 -12.79
CA VAL A 194 -3.73 3.56 -13.54
C VAL A 194 -4.75 4.01 -14.58
N PRO A 195 -5.18 5.29 -14.62
CA PRO A 195 -6.09 5.76 -15.65
C PRO A 195 -5.44 5.58 -17.02
N GLU A 196 -6.10 4.87 -17.93
CA GLU A 196 -5.64 4.81 -19.32
C GLU A 196 -5.59 6.24 -19.88
N PRO A 197 -4.51 6.62 -20.59
CA PRO A 197 -4.46 7.90 -21.25
C PRO A 197 -5.61 7.98 -22.24
N LYS A 198 -6.63 8.77 -21.91
CA LYS A 198 -7.71 9.10 -22.84
C LYS A 198 -7.04 9.85 -24.00
N ALA A 199 -6.83 9.16 -25.12
CA ALA A 199 -6.35 9.80 -26.33
C ALA A 199 -7.28 10.98 -26.63
N SER A 200 -6.80 12.21 -26.41
CA SER A 200 -7.56 13.41 -26.77
C SER A 200 -7.85 13.33 -28.27
N ILE A 201 -9.14 13.38 -28.61
CA ILE A 201 -9.72 13.21 -29.96
C ILE A 201 -9.26 14.33 -30.93
N THR A 202 -8.31 15.18 -30.53
CA THR A 202 -7.79 16.33 -31.28
C THR A 202 -7.07 15.95 -32.58
N PHE A 203 -6.68 14.68 -32.79
CA PHE A 203 -5.99 14.28 -34.03
C PHE A 203 -6.90 14.03 -35.25
N ILE A 204 -8.23 13.99 -35.10
CA ILE A 204 -9.13 13.77 -36.26
C ILE A 204 -9.42 15.07 -37.03
N GLY A 205 -9.24 16.25 -36.41
CA GLY A 205 -9.53 17.55 -37.04
C GLY A 205 -8.56 17.97 -38.14
N MET A 206 -7.31 17.49 -38.12
CA MET A 206 -6.28 17.89 -39.09
C MET A 206 -6.36 17.13 -40.42
N ALA A 207 -7.02 15.96 -40.46
CA ALA A 207 -7.14 15.17 -41.69
C ALA A 207 -8.25 15.70 -42.64
N VAL A 208 -9.27 16.38 -42.11
CA VAL A 208 -10.42 16.85 -42.91
C VAL A 208 -10.11 18.14 -43.69
N ILE A 209 -9.21 19.00 -43.19
CA ILE A 209 -8.86 20.27 -43.88
C ILE A 209 -7.96 20.01 -45.10
N GLY A 210 -7.09 18.99 -45.06
CA GLY A 210 -6.19 18.66 -46.17
C GLY A 210 -6.90 18.11 -47.42
N ILE A 211 -8.01 17.39 -47.24
CA ILE A 211 -8.76 16.79 -48.36
C ILE A 211 -9.63 17.84 -49.07
N GLY A 212 -10.21 18.81 -48.33
CA GLY A 212 -11.04 19.87 -48.91
C GLY A 212 -10.30 20.80 -49.87
N LEU A 213 -9.01 21.07 -49.62
CA LEU A 213 -8.20 21.95 -50.46
C LEU A 213 -7.71 21.30 -51.76
N ARG A 214 -7.59 19.96 -51.83
CA ARG A 214 -7.22 19.27 -53.07
C ARG A 214 -8.38 19.10 -54.06
N ILE A 215 -9.63 19.06 -53.59
CA ILE A 215 -10.79 18.91 -54.47
C ILE A 215 -11.13 20.23 -55.19
N LYS A 216 -10.91 21.38 -54.55
CA LYS A 216 -11.15 22.69 -55.19
C LYS A 216 -10.13 23.02 -56.30
N GLY A 217 -8.93 22.42 -56.25
CA GLY A 217 -7.89 22.57 -57.28
C GLY A 217 -8.15 21.76 -58.55
N HIS A 218 -8.84 20.61 -58.46
CA HIS A 218 -9.13 19.77 -59.62
C HIS A 218 -10.36 20.21 -60.41
N ILE A 219 -11.36 20.82 -59.78
CA ILE A 219 -12.58 21.26 -60.46
C ILE A 219 -12.34 22.52 -61.30
N ARG A 220 -11.40 23.40 -60.93
CA ARG A 220 -11.07 24.61 -61.71
C ARG A 220 -10.20 24.37 -62.95
N ARG A 221 -9.61 23.19 -63.14
CA ARG A 221 -8.72 22.89 -64.29
C ARG A 221 -9.41 22.19 -65.47
N LYS A 222 -10.71 21.91 -65.38
CA LYS A 222 -11.49 21.21 -66.43
C LYS A 222 -12.53 22.08 -67.15
N GLY A 223 -12.39 23.41 -67.07
CA GLY A 223 -13.22 24.36 -67.82
C GLY A 223 -12.34 25.34 -68.60
N ASN A 224 -11.75 24.88 -69.71
CA ASN A 224 -11.46 25.65 -70.93
C ASN A 224 -10.46 24.89 -71.81
N SER A 225 -10.96 24.15 -72.79
CA SER A 225 -10.36 24.05 -74.12
C SER A 225 -11.49 23.94 -75.13
N SER A 226 -11.46 24.87 -76.08
CA SER A 226 -12.51 25.30 -77.00
C SER A 226 -12.59 24.44 -78.26
N LEU A 227 -13.77 24.53 -78.88
CA LEU A 227 -14.00 24.54 -80.33
C LEU A 227 -12.76 24.92 -81.16
N PHE A 228 -12.39 24.08 -82.12
CA PHE A 228 -12.45 24.34 -83.57
C PHE A 228 -12.53 22.99 -84.30
#